data_AF-A0A847AVT2-F1
#
_entry.id   AF-A0A847AVT2-F1
#
_cell.length_a   1.000
_cell.length_b   1.000
_cell.length_c   1.000
_cell.angle_alpha   90.00
_cell.angle_beta   90.00
_cell.angle_gamma   90.00
#
_symmetry.space_group_name_H-M   'P 1'
#
loop_
_entity.id
_entity.type
_entity.pdbx_description
1 polymer ?
#
loop_
_entity_poly.entity_id
_entity_poly.type
_entity_poly.pdbx_seq_one_letter_code
_entity_poly.pdbx_strand_id
1 'polypeptide(L)'
;MSYGEVQFRVSEVLVLFAFIEPKYGLGLILGCILANIASPLGVIDVVAGSFATFLAIMFITWLRKILPYNKKSLLIASFGPVISNALLVGMELTYLFNTPFWANALYVAIGEFAVVTLLGTIVVSTIMKNESLTERLLFN
;
A
#
# COMPACT_ATOMS: atom_id res chain seq x y z
N MET A 1 -14.82 -11.86 4.93
CA MET A 1 -15.96 -11.64 4.01
C MET A 1 -16.12 -10.14 3.81
N SER A 2 -15.51 -9.58 2.76
CA SER A 2 -15.58 -8.14 2.44
C SER A 2 -15.91 -8.01 0.95
N TYR A 3 -17.14 -8.36 0.59
CA TYR A 3 -17.69 -8.29 -0.78
C TYR A 3 -18.58 -7.05 -0.91
N GLY A 4 -18.02 -5.89 -0.59
CA GLY A 4 -18.58 -4.60 -0.96
C GLY A 4 -17.63 -3.91 -1.93
N GLU A 5 -18.17 -3.09 -2.83
CA GLU A 5 -17.41 -2.31 -3.83
C GLU A 5 -16.32 -1.43 -3.18
N VAL A 6 -16.45 -1.15 -1.88
CA VAL A 6 -15.42 -0.52 -1.05
C VAL A 6 -14.61 -1.58 -0.30
N GLN A 7 -13.44 -1.95 -0.84
CA GLN A 7 -12.45 -2.73 -0.11
C GLN A 7 -11.49 -1.82 0.65
N PHE A 8 -11.38 -2.05 1.96
CA PHE A 8 -10.37 -1.42 2.80
C PHE A 8 -9.20 -2.38 2.97
N ARG A 9 -8.06 -2.16 2.30
CA ARG A 9 -6.85 -2.96 2.53
C ARG A 9 -6.06 -2.37 3.70
N VAL A 10 -6.45 -2.75 4.92
CA VAL A 10 -5.72 -2.34 6.14
C VAL A 10 -4.27 -2.82 6.13
N SER A 11 -4.00 -3.94 5.45
CA SER A 11 -2.66 -4.48 5.22
C SER A 11 -1.74 -3.52 4.46
N GLU A 12 -2.25 -2.64 3.60
CA GLU A 12 -1.45 -1.66 2.84
C GLU A 12 -0.87 -0.54 3.72
N VAL A 13 -1.38 -0.36 4.95
CA VAL A 13 -0.73 0.54 5.93
C VAL A 13 0.71 0.09 6.21
N LEU A 14 0.98 -1.22 6.16
CA LEU A 14 2.32 -1.76 6.39
C LEU A 14 3.30 -1.35 5.28
N VAL A 15 2.82 -1.04 4.07
CA VAL A 15 3.67 -0.64 2.96
C VAL A 15 4.39 0.68 3.24
N LEU A 16 3.81 1.56 4.05
CA LEU A 16 4.46 2.78 4.52
C LEU A 16 5.68 2.53 5.41
N PHE A 17 5.84 1.35 6.01
CA PHE A 17 7.05 1.01 6.76
C PHE A 17 8.28 0.90 5.86
N ALA A 18 8.10 0.62 4.56
CA ALA A 18 9.18 0.71 3.58
C ALA A 18 9.77 2.12 3.46
N PHE A 19 9.05 3.16 3.91
CA PHE A 19 9.57 4.52 4.01
C PHE A 19 10.55 4.68 5.20
N ILE A 20 10.35 3.95 6.30
CA ILE A 20 11.29 3.96 7.43
C ILE A 20 12.56 3.24 7.01
N GLU A 21 12.42 2.00 6.54
CA GLU A 21 13.52 1.14 6.12
C GLU A 21 13.15 0.40 4.82
N PRO A 22 13.80 0.72 3.69
CA PRO A 22 13.54 0.08 2.40
C PRO A 22 13.70 -1.44 2.40
N LYS A 23 14.50 -2.02 3.32
CA LYS A 23 14.64 -3.48 3.45
C LYS A 23 13.30 -4.18 3.75
N TYR A 24 12.34 -3.51 4.38
CA TYR A 24 11.00 -4.07 4.59
C TYR A 24 10.24 -4.32 3.30
N GLY A 25 10.62 -3.65 2.19
CA GLY A 25 9.94 -3.78 0.90
C GLY A 25 9.83 -5.23 0.42
N LEU A 26 10.91 -6.02 0.50
CA LEU A 26 10.88 -7.43 0.11
C LEU A 26 9.92 -8.25 0.98
N GLY A 27 9.92 -8.02 2.30
CA GLY A 27 9.01 -8.69 3.22
C GLY A 27 7.54 -8.34 2.96
N LEU A 28 7.26 -7.10 2.58
CA LEU A 28 5.91 -6.63 2.24
C LEU A 28 5.40 -7.25 0.94
N ILE A 29 6.25 -7.38 -0.08
CA ILE A 29 5.89 -8.06 -1.34
C ILE A 29 5.58 -9.53 -1.07
N LEU A 30 6.43 -10.23 -0.30
CA LEU A 30 6.19 -11.63 0.07
C LEU A 30 4.92 -11.77 0.91
N GLY A 31 4.66 -10.84 1.84
CA GLY A 31 3.43 -10.79 2.61
C GLY A 31 2.19 -10.61 1.73
N CYS A 32 2.27 -9.74 0.72
CA CYS A 32 1.19 -9.54 -0.26
C CYS A 32 0.92 -10.80 -1.08
N ILE A 33 1.98 -11.47 -1.57
CA ILE A 33 1.87 -12.75 -2.27
C ILE A 33 1.16 -13.79 -1.40
N LEU A 34 1.59 -13.94 -0.14
CA LEU A 34 1.01 -14.91 0.79
C LEU A 34 -0.45 -14.59 1.12
N ALA A 35 -0.78 -13.32 1.32
CA ALA A 35 -2.16 -12.88 1.59
C ALA A 35 -3.07 -13.13 0.39
N ASN A 36 -2.59 -12.85 -0.82
CA ASN A 36 -3.39 -13.01 -2.04
C ASN A 36 -3.48 -14.47 -2.51
N ILE A 37 -2.57 -15.37 -2.12
CA ILE A 37 -2.73 -16.82 -2.38
C ILE A 37 -4.00 -17.35 -1.69
N ALA A 38 -4.37 -16.78 -0.54
CA ALA A 38 -5.61 -17.11 0.16
C ALA A 38 -6.84 -16.35 -0.40
N SER A 39 -6.65 -15.48 -1.40
CA SER A 39 -7.72 -14.67 -1.95
C SER A 39 -8.64 -15.50 -2.87
N PRO A 40 -9.97 -15.34 -2.75
CA PRO A 40 -10.95 -16.03 -3.59
C PRO A 40 -10.87 -15.64 -5.07
N LEU A 41 -10.17 -14.55 -5.40
CA LEU A 41 -9.94 -14.07 -6.77
C LEU A 41 -8.82 -14.85 -7.51
N GLY A 42 -8.11 -15.73 -6.81
CA GLY A 42 -7.13 -16.65 -7.39
C GLY A 42 -5.81 -15.98 -7.79
N VAL A 43 -5.13 -16.56 -8.78
CA VAL A 43 -3.77 -16.17 -9.20
C VAL A 43 -3.71 -14.74 -9.77
N ILE A 44 -4.83 -14.23 -10.28
CA ILE A 44 -4.90 -12.89 -10.88
C ILE A 44 -4.65 -11.81 -9.80
N ASP A 45 -5.28 -11.92 -8.64
CA ASP A 45 -5.08 -11.00 -7.50
C ASP A 45 -3.67 -11.11 -6.92
N VAL A 46 -3.08 -12.31 -6.93
CA VAL A 46 -1.67 -12.49 -6.53
C VAL A 46 -0.77 -11.69 -7.45
N VAL A 47 -0.93 -11.80 -8.77
CA VAL A 47 -0.06 -11.10 -9.72
C VAL A 47 -0.33 -9.61 -9.71
N ALA A 48 -1.59 -9.19 -9.82
CA ALA A 48 -1.99 -7.78 -9.87
C ALA A 48 -1.66 -7.06 -8.57
N GLY A 49 -2.01 -7.65 -7.42
CA GLY A 49 -1.72 -7.10 -6.10
C GLY A 49 -0.24 -7.05 -5.79
N SER A 50 0.52 -8.12 -6.06
CA SER A 50 1.98 -8.10 -5.82
C SER A 50 2.69 -7.08 -6.71
N PHE A 51 2.23 -6.90 -7.95
CA PHE A 51 2.76 -5.89 -8.85
C PHE A 51 2.41 -4.47 -8.38
N ALA A 52 1.20 -4.27 -7.85
CA ALA A 52 0.78 -3.00 -7.24
C ALA A 52 1.65 -2.64 -6.03
N THR A 53 1.84 -3.60 -5.12
CA THR A 53 2.68 -3.42 -3.93
C THR A 53 4.14 -3.19 -4.34
N PHE A 54 4.65 -3.88 -5.36
CA PHE A 54 6.00 -3.65 -5.89
C PHE A 54 6.17 -2.22 -6.42
N LEU A 55 5.22 -1.72 -7.24
CA LEU A 55 5.24 -0.35 -7.74
C LEU A 55 5.16 0.68 -6.60
N ALA A 56 4.30 0.43 -5.61
CA ALA A 56 4.16 1.28 -4.43
C ALA A 56 5.48 1.38 -3.65
N ILE A 57 6.13 0.25 -3.38
CA ILE A 57 7.42 0.18 -2.66
C ILE A 57 8.53 0.86 -3.45
N MET A 58 8.59 0.64 -4.76
CA MET A 58 9.56 1.31 -5.63
C MET A 58 9.38 2.83 -5.57
N PHE A 59 8.14 3.31 -5.64
CA PHE A 59 7.81 4.72 -5.53
C PHE A 59 8.21 5.30 -4.16
N ILE A 60 7.85 4.61 -3.07
CA ILE A 60 8.19 5.01 -1.69
C ILE A 60 9.71 5.06 -1.50
N THR A 61 10.43 4.04 -1.95
CA THR A 61 11.90 3.96 -1.83
C THR A 61 12.59 5.04 -2.66
N TRP A 62 12.08 5.32 -3.84
CA TRP A 62 12.60 6.40 -4.68
C TRP A 62 12.36 7.78 -4.07
N LEU A 63 11.14 8.04 -3.58
CA LEU A 63 10.84 9.27 -2.85
C LEU A 63 11.68 9.41 -1.59
N ARG A 64 11.94 8.32 -0.87
CA ARG A 64 12.77 8.32 0.34
C ARG A 64 14.21 8.77 0.07
N LYS A 65 14.75 8.52 -1.13
CA LYS A 65 16.09 8.97 -1.56
C LYS A 65 16.12 10.47 -1.92
N ILE A 66 15.01 11.01 -2.41
CA ILE A 66 14.94 12.40 -2.90
C ILE A 66 14.44 13.36 -1.83
N LEU A 67 13.48 12.92 -1.02
CA LEU A 67 12.80 13.75 -0.03
C LEU A 67 13.38 13.57 1.38
N PRO A 68 13.38 14.64 2.20
CA PRO A 68 13.82 14.58 3.59
C PRO A 68 12.90 13.71 4.46
N TYR A 69 13.42 13.18 5.56
CA TYR A 69 12.66 12.33 6.51
C TYR A 69 11.64 13.13 7.32
N ASN A 70 10.50 13.45 6.72
CA ASN A 70 9.48 14.31 7.33
C ASN A 70 8.07 13.78 7.08
N LYS A 71 7.12 14.23 7.90
CA LYS A 71 5.68 13.88 7.76
C LYS A 71 5.11 14.23 6.38
N LYS A 72 5.56 15.33 5.79
CA LYS A 72 5.13 15.75 4.44
C LYS A 72 5.56 14.73 3.39
N SER A 73 6.80 14.25 3.48
CA SER A 73 7.34 13.23 2.57
C SER A 73 6.63 11.89 2.74
N LEU A 74 6.26 11.53 3.97
CA LEU A 74 5.45 10.33 4.26
C LEU A 74 4.06 10.42 3.63
N LEU A 75 3.40 11.58 3.68
CA LEU A 75 2.11 11.80 3.04
C LEU A 75 2.22 11.72 1.51
N ILE A 76 3.29 12.27 0.92
CA ILE A 76 3.55 12.10 -0.51
C ILE A 76 3.79 10.63 -0.85
N ALA A 77 4.51 9.91 0.00
CA ALA A 77 4.79 8.48 -0.17
C ALA A 77 3.52 7.61 -0.10
N SER A 78 2.51 8.00 0.69
CA SER A 78 1.23 7.26 0.77
C SER A 78 0.39 7.33 -0.50
N PHE A 79 0.62 8.30 -1.39
CA PHE A 79 -0.05 8.33 -2.69
C PHE A 79 0.40 7.20 -3.63
N GLY A 80 1.62 6.69 -3.48
CA GLY A 80 2.14 5.56 -4.26
C GLY A 80 1.23 4.32 -4.21
N PRO A 81 0.95 3.76 -3.01
CA PRO A 81 0.05 2.62 -2.86
C PRO A 81 -1.40 2.97 -3.25
N VAL A 82 -1.89 4.18 -2.97
CA VAL A 82 -3.25 4.59 -3.37
C VAL A 82 -3.41 4.53 -4.89
N ILE A 83 -2.47 5.11 -5.65
CA ILE A 83 -2.52 5.14 -7.12
C ILE A 83 -2.32 3.74 -7.70
N SER A 84 -1.33 3.00 -7.19
CA SER A 84 -0.99 1.67 -7.71
C SER A 84 -2.14 0.67 -7.51
N ASN A 85 -2.75 0.66 -6.31
CA ASN A 85 -3.90 -0.18 -6.02
C ASN A 85 -5.16 0.27 -6.78
N ALA A 86 -5.47 1.57 -6.82
CA ALA A 86 -6.63 2.07 -7.57
C ALA A 86 -6.58 1.68 -9.05
N LEU A 87 -5.38 1.72 -9.66
CA LEU A 87 -5.19 1.37 -11.07
C LEU A 87 -5.28 -0.15 -11.28
N LEU A 88 -4.50 -0.94 -10.54
CA LEU A 88 -4.38 -2.39 -10.79
C LEU A 88 -5.56 -3.18 -10.23
N VAL A 89 -5.97 -2.91 -9.00
CA VAL A 89 -7.11 -3.57 -8.35
C VAL A 89 -8.42 -3.07 -8.97
N GLY A 90 -8.50 -1.80 -9.34
CA GLY A 90 -9.64 -1.27 -10.08
C GLY A 90 -9.82 -1.95 -11.44
N MET A 91 -8.72 -2.21 -12.17
CA MET A 91 -8.74 -2.98 -13.41
C MET A 91 -9.16 -4.43 -13.18
N GLU A 92 -8.64 -5.07 -12.14
CA GLU A 92 -9.00 -6.42 -11.76
C GLU A 92 -10.50 -6.54 -11.45
N LEU A 93 -11.07 -5.65 -10.61
CA LEU A 93 -12.51 -5.66 -10.33
C LEU A 93 -13.35 -5.44 -11.59
N THR A 94 -12.92 -4.57 -12.50
CA THR A 94 -13.63 -4.37 -13.77
C THR A 94 -13.63 -5.62 -14.63
N TYR A 95 -12.51 -6.34 -14.68
CA TYR A 95 -12.42 -7.58 -15.43
C TYR A 95 -13.30 -8.69 -14.84
N LEU A 96 -13.33 -8.81 -13.50
CA LEU A 96 -14.11 -9.83 -12.78
C LEU A 96 -15.62 -9.54 -12.77
N PHE A 97 -16.01 -8.31 -12.48
CA PHE A 97 -17.41 -7.92 -12.27
C PHE A 97 -18.06 -7.25 -13.49
N ASN A 98 -17.31 -7.02 -14.58
CA ASN A 98 -17.76 -6.28 -15.77
C ASN A 98 -18.35 -4.88 -15.45
N THR A 99 -17.87 -4.26 -14.38
CA THR A 99 -18.29 -2.93 -13.93
C THR A 99 -17.34 -1.84 -14.43
N PRO A 100 -17.79 -0.58 -14.57
CA PRO A 100 -16.96 0.49 -15.13
C PRO A 100 -15.70 0.75 -14.30
N PHE A 101 -14.54 0.73 -14.98
CA PHE A 101 -13.21 0.94 -14.38
C PHE A 101 -13.12 2.15 -13.47
N TRP A 102 -13.62 3.29 -13.94
CA TRP A 102 -13.57 4.53 -13.18
C TRP A 102 -14.33 4.46 -11.85
N ALA A 103 -15.42 3.69 -11.77
CA ALA A 103 -16.14 3.52 -10.51
C ALA A 103 -15.31 2.68 -9.54
N ASN A 104 -14.83 1.50 -9.96
CA ASN A 104 -14.02 0.62 -9.11
C ASN A 104 -12.73 1.30 -8.66
N ALA A 105 -12.01 1.93 -9.59
CA ALA A 105 -10.78 2.64 -9.28
C ALA A 105 -11.01 3.77 -8.26
N LEU A 106 -12.13 4.49 -8.37
CA LEU A 106 -12.48 5.56 -7.43
C LEU A 106 -12.86 5.00 -6.05
N TYR A 107 -13.63 3.90 -5.99
CA TYR A 107 -13.94 3.23 -4.72
C TYR A 107 -12.69 2.72 -4.02
N VAL A 108 -11.80 2.05 -4.75
CA VAL A 108 -10.51 1.57 -4.21
C VAL A 108 -9.64 2.75 -3.79
N ALA A 109 -9.54 3.81 -4.62
CA ALA A 109 -8.76 5.00 -4.28
C ALA A 109 -9.26 5.66 -2.98
N ILE A 110 -10.57 5.76 -2.78
CA ILE A 110 -11.16 6.34 -1.56
C ILE A 110 -10.85 5.46 -0.35
N GLY A 111 -11.02 4.14 -0.46
CA GLY A 111 -10.71 3.20 0.61
C GLY A 111 -9.24 3.24 1.02
N GLU A 112 -8.35 3.15 0.03
CA GLU A 112 -6.90 3.24 0.21
C GLU A 112 -6.48 4.60 0.76
N PHE A 113 -7.08 5.69 0.30
CA PHE A 113 -6.77 7.02 0.81
C PHE A 113 -7.16 7.16 2.28
N ALA A 114 -8.35 6.67 2.67
CA ALA A 114 -8.78 6.70 4.07
C ALA A 114 -7.86 5.84 4.96
N VAL A 115 -7.43 4.69 4.48
CA VAL A 115 -6.65 3.74 5.27
C VAL A 115 -5.16 4.08 5.27
N VAL A 116 -4.53 4.18 4.10
CA VAL A 116 -3.09 4.37 3.97
C VAL A 116 -2.71 5.83 4.21
N THR A 117 -3.41 6.77 3.56
CA THR A 117 -3.08 8.19 3.71
C THR A 117 -3.53 8.74 5.05
N LEU A 118 -4.74 8.45 5.53
CA LEU A 118 -5.19 9.00 6.82
C LEU A 118 -4.61 8.20 8.01
N LEU A 119 -4.96 6.91 8.13
CA LEU A 119 -4.52 6.12 9.28
C LEU A 119 -3.03 5.80 9.21
N GLY A 120 -2.54 5.36 8.06
CA GLY A 120 -1.16 4.93 7.90
C GLY A 120 -0.15 6.05 8.15
N THR A 121 -0.39 7.26 7.62
CA THR A 121 0.51 8.39 7.89
C THR A 121 0.48 8.82 9.36
N ILE A 122 -0.67 8.77 10.05
CA ILE A 122 -0.76 9.08 11.49
C ILE A 122 0.06 8.08 12.29
N VAL A 123 -0.14 6.78 12.05
CA VAL A 123 0.55 5.70 12.76
C VAL A 123 2.06 5.80 12.52
N VAL A 124 2.49 5.78 11.25
CA VAL A 124 3.91 5.80 10.90
C VAL A 124 4.56 7.12 11.35
N SER A 125 3.90 8.27 11.22
CA SER A 125 4.48 9.53 11.69
C SER A 125 4.59 9.65 13.22
N THR A 126 3.81 8.86 13.97
CA THR A 126 3.92 8.77 15.43
C THR A 126 5.10 7.89 15.81
N ILE A 127 5.32 6.79 15.07
CA ILE A 127 6.50 5.93 15.22
C ILE A 127 7.78 6.71 14.87
N MET A 128 7.79 7.46 13.76
CA MET A 128 8.93 8.29 13.33
C MET A 128 9.34 9.36 14.35
N LYS A 129 8.41 9.80 15.22
CA LYS A 129 8.72 10.76 16.29
C LYS A 129 9.46 10.11 17.46
N ASN A 130 9.37 8.79 17.60
CA ASN A 130 9.98 8.07 18.71
C ASN A 130 11.27 7.40 18.22
N GLU A 131 12.41 8.02 18.53
CA GLU A 131 13.72 7.57 18.06
C GLU A 131 14.03 6.14 18.50
N SER A 132 13.64 5.74 19.72
CA SER A 132 13.86 4.37 20.22
C SER A 132 13.11 3.31 19.42
N LEU A 133 11.90 3.60 18.94
CA LEU A 133 11.15 2.68 18.07
C LEU A 133 11.72 2.66 16.66
N THR A 134 12.12 3.83 16.15
CA THR A 134 12.73 3.93 14.82
C THR A 134 14.05 3.16 14.76
N GLU A 135 14.89 3.27 15.79
CA GLU A 135 16.17 2.59 15.90
C GLU A 135 16.00 1.06 15.96
N ARG A 136 14.96 0.56 16.64
CA ARG A 136 14.61 -0.89 16.64
C ARG A 136 14.08 -1.40 15.30
N LEU A 137 13.50 -0.54 14.48
CA LEU A 137 12.98 -0.87 13.16
C LEU A 137 14.05 -0.73 12.07
N LEU A 138 15.17 -0.06 12.36
CA LEU A 138 16.31 -0.03 11.47
C LEU A 138 17.12 -1.32 11.68
N PHE A 139 17.28 -2.10 10.62
CA PHE A 139 18.17 -3.26 10.64
C PHE A 139 19.61 -2.77 10.55
N ASN A 140 20.23 -2.55 11.72
CA ASN A 140 21.66 -2.25 11.89
C ASN A 140 22.51 -3.52 11.75
#